data_AF-A0AAU1H4M6-F1
#
_entry.id   AF-A0AAU1H4M6-F1
#
_cell.length_a   1.000
_cell.length_b   1.000
_cell.length_c   1.000
_cell.angle_alpha   90.00
_cell.angle_beta   90.00
_cell.angle_gamma   90.00
#
_symmetry.space_group_name_H-M   'P 1'
#
loop_
_entity.id
_entity.type
_entity.pdbx_description
1 polymer ?
#
loop_
_entity_poly.entity_id
_entity_poly.type
_entity_poly.pdbx_seq_one_letter_code
_entity_poly.pdbx_strand_id
1 'polypeptide(L)'
;MLTRPLTRILLGAVIAGNGINLLVLSATGSAGREPLLYGVELGRVTDPLPQAIALTAIVITLATTAFLLAMAYRSHQLTGTDEVHDDDEDRRIVLRAEVLGERDELRERYRAEAEPSAEAQRRYRAERRRLRARLRADRALQARGRDASGDLWHDVLGADAEDYAAERPTERPEPPTNRGDTG
;
A
#
# COMPACT_ATOMS: atom_id res chain seq x y z
N MET A 1 9.29 19.13 4.29
CA MET A 1 8.35 18.33 5.10
C MET A 1 6.94 18.65 4.62
N LEU A 2 6.39 17.82 3.74
CA LEU A 2 4.97 17.84 3.38
C LEU A 2 4.49 16.39 3.42
N THR A 3 4.49 15.79 4.61
CA THR A 3 3.79 14.54 4.86
C THR A 3 2.29 14.78 4.67
N ARG A 4 1.60 13.83 4.05
CA ARG A 4 0.18 13.99 3.68
C ARG A 4 -0.67 13.49 4.84
N PRO A 5 -1.60 14.30 5.37
CA PRO A 5 -2.47 13.85 6.44
C PRO A 5 -3.43 12.76 5.93
N LEU A 6 -3.49 11.63 6.63
CA LEU A 6 -4.34 10.47 6.34
C LEU A 6 -5.81 10.88 6.32
N THR A 7 -6.25 11.68 7.30
CA THR A 7 -7.60 12.28 7.34
C THR A 7 -8.02 12.94 6.02
N ARG A 8 -7.11 13.64 5.33
CA ARG A 8 -7.42 14.33 4.07
C ARG A 8 -7.57 13.36 2.90
N ILE A 9 -6.83 12.24 2.89
CA ILE A 9 -6.99 11.15 1.93
C ILE A 9 -8.35 10.47 2.16
N LEU A 10 -8.71 10.21 3.42
CA LEU A 10 -10.00 9.62 3.76
C LEU A 10 -11.18 10.51 3.42
N LEU A 11 -11.08 11.81 3.70
CA LEU A 11 -12.12 12.76 3.32
C LEU A 11 -12.30 12.80 1.80
N GLY A 12 -11.19 12.75 1.05
CA GLY A 12 -11.23 12.61 -0.42
C GLY A 12 -11.92 11.33 -0.88
N ALA A 13 -11.62 10.19 -0.24
CA ALA A 13 -12.26 8.91 -0.55
C ALA A 13 -13.77 8.93 -0.25
N VAL A 14 -14.19 9.51 0.87
CA VAL A 14 -15.61 9.68 1.22
C VAL A 14 -16.33 10.55 0.18
N ILE A 15 -15.74 11.69 -0.21
CA ILE A 15 -16.32 12.58 -1.21
C ILE A 15 -16.41 11.89 -2.58
N ALA A 16 -15.36 11.18 -2.99
CA ALA A 16 -15.34 10.43 -4.25
C ALA A 16 -16.37 9.30 -4.27
N GLY A 17 -16.51 8.54 -3.17
CA GLY A 17 -17.53 7.48 -3.04
C GLY A 17 -18.94 8.03 -3.16
N ASN A 18 -19.23 9.17 -2.52
CA ASN A 18 -20.52 9.86 -2.69
C ASN A 18 -20.71 10.35 -4.13
N GLY A 19 -19.66 10.90 -4.76
CA GLY A 19 -19.68 11.34 -6.15
C GLY A 19 -19.98 10.21 -7.14
N ILE A 20 -19.41 9.02 -6.94
CA ILE A 20 -19.70 7.83 -7.77
C ILE A 20 -21.17 7.42 -7.62
N ASN A 21 -21.71 7.43 -6.40
CA ASN A 21 -23.12 7.13 -6.18
C ASN A 21 -24.04 8.11 -6.92
N LEU A 22 -23.71 9.41 -6.88
CA LEU A 22 -24.43 10.44 -7.63
C LEU A 22 -24.26 10.28 -9.15
N LEU A 23 -23.07 9.87 -9.62
CA LEU A 23 -22.83 9.59 -11.04
C LEU A 23 -23.69 8.42 -11.53
N VAL A 24 -23.76 7.33 -10.76
CA VAL A 24 -24.63 6.17 -11.05
C VAL A 24 -26.10 6.58 -11.08
N LEU A 25 -26.53 7.39 -10.12
CA LEU A 25 -27.89 7.93 -10.10
C LEU A 25 -28.16 8.80 -11.34
N SER A 26 -27.22 9.65 -11.74
CA SER A 26 -27.35 10.50 -12.93
C SER A 26 -27.37 9.69 -14.23
N ALA A 27 -26.61 8.59 -14.30
CA ALA A 27 -26.57 7.69 -15.44
C ALA A 27 -27.86 6.88 -15.62
N THR A 28 -28.68 6.77 -14.57
CA THR A 28 -29.96 6.03 -14.59
C THR A 28 -31.08 6.81 -15.32
N GLY A 29 -30.85 8.08 -15.67
CA GLY A 29 -31.79 8.90 -16.45
C GLY A 29 -32.86 9.59 -15.60
N SER A 30 -33.80 10.30 -16.24
CA SER A 30 -34.80 11.11 -15.55
C SER A 30 -35.74 10.25 -14.70
N ALA A 31 -36.09 10.74 -13.51
CA ALA A 31 -37.07 10.13 -12.63
C ALA A 31 -38.41 9.89 -13.37
N GLY A 32 -38.65 8.65 -13.79
CA GLY A 32 -39.97 8.21 -14.23
C GLY A 32 -40.88 7.97 -13.02
N ARG A 33 -42.14 7.59 -13.27
CA ARG A 33 -43.06 7.25 -12.19
C ARG A 33 -42.53 6.05 -11.40
N GLU A 34 -42.69 6.12 -10.09
CA GLU A 34 -42.24 5.09 -9.14
C GLU A 34 -42.70 3.69 -9.60
N PRO A 35 -41.83 2.67 -9.59
CA PRO A 35 -42.20 1.29 -9.90
C PRO A 35 -42.90 0.66 -8.69
N LEU A 36 -43.92 1.34 -8.15
CA LEU A 36 -44.83 0.79 -7.18
C LEU A 36 -45.97 0.15 -7.97
N LEU A 37 -46.15 -1.17 -7.80
CA LEU A 37 -47.11 -2.03 -8.51
C LEU A 37 -48.60 -1.67 -8.29
N TYR A 38 -48.90 -0.49 -7.77
CA TYR A 38 -50.26 0.02 -7.56
C TYR A 38 -50.67 0.93 -8.72
N GLY A 39 -51.38 0.36 -9.69
CA GLY A 39 -52.27 1.11 -10.60
C GLY A 39 -51.60 1.88 -11.76
N VAL A 40 -50.45 1.44 -12.27
CA VAL A 40 -49.75 2.10 -13.41
C VAL A 40 -49.72 1.20 -14.65
N GLU A 41 -50.01 1.76 -15.83
CA GLU A 41 -49.80 1.07 -17.12
C GLU A 41 -48.33 0.68 -17.29
N LEU A 42 -48.05 -0.60 -17.59
CA LEU A 42 -46.68 -1.16 -17.69
C LEU A 42 -45.76 -0.38 -18.64
N GLY A 43 -46.32 0.34 -19.62
CA GLY A 43 -45.54 1.17 -20.56
C GLY A 43 -45.00 2.50 -19.99
N ARG A 44 -45.34 2.87 -18.76
CA ARG A 44 -44.86 4.10 -18.07
C ARG A 44 -44.00 3.82 -16.83
N VAL A 45 -43.67 2.55 -16.58
CA VAL A 45 -42.89 2.14 -15.41
C VAL A 45 -41.41 2.14 -15.78
N THR A 46 -40.58 2.77 -14.95
CA THR A 46 -39.11 2.75 -15.09
C THR A 46 -38.60 1.32 -14.92
N ASP A 47 -37.64 0.91 -15.77
CA ASP A 47 -37.02 -0.42 -15.69
C ASP A 47 -36.37 -0.63 -14.31
N PRO A 48 -36.80 -1.63 -13.52
CA PRO A 48 -36.26 -1.90 -12.20
C PRO A 48 -34.86 -2.53 -12.22
N LEU A 49 -34.42 -3.09 -13.35
CA LEU A 49 -33.15 -3.82 -13.44
C LEU A 49 -31.92 -2.89 -13.26
N PRO A 50 -31.81 -1.75 -13.97
CA PRO A 50 -30.75 -0.76 -13.71
C PRO A 50 -30.76 -0.24 -12.27
N GLN A 51 -31.95 -0.12 -11.66
CA GLN A 51 -32.12 0.41 -10.31
C GLN A 51 -31.59 -0.53 -9.22
N ALA A 52 -31.80 -1.85 -9.39
CA ALA A 52 -31.25 -2.87 -8.49
C ALA A 52 -29.71 -2.95 -8.58
N ILE A 53 -29.16 -2.80 -9.80
CA ILE A 53 -27.70 -2.73 -10.02
C ILE A 53 -27.11 -1.49 -9.35
N ALA A 54 -27.78 -0.34 -9.48
CA ALA A 54 -27.38 0.90 -8.82
C ALA A 54 -27.37 0.77 -7.29
N LEU A 55 -28.40 0.16 -6.69
CA LEU A 55 -28.43 -0.08 -5.24
C LEU A 55 -27.26 -0.96 -4.77
N THR A 56 -26.93 -2.01 -5.54
CA THR A 56 -25.81 -2.90 -5.23
C THR A 56 -24.47 -2.16 -5.27
N ALA A 57 -24.27 -1.30 -6.28
CA ALA A 57 -23.08 -0.47 -6.38
C ALA A 57 -22.95 0.51 -5.20
N ILE A 58 -24.06 1.10 -4.75
CA ILE A 58 -24.10 2.01 -3.59
C ILE A 58 -23.70 1.26 -2.31
N VAL A 59 -24.27 0.07 -2.06
CA VAL A 59 -23.99 -0.71 -0.86
C VAL A 59 -22.53 -1.15 -0.80
N ILE A 60 -21.96 -1.63 -1.92
CA ILE A 60 -20.54 -2.01 -1.99
C ILE A 60 -19.64 -0.80 -1.72
N THR A 61 -19.95 0.34 -2.31
CA THR A 61 -19.19 1.58 -2.12
C THR A 61 -19.25 2.06 -0.66
N LEU A 62 -20.43 1.96 -0.01
CA LEU A 62 -20.58 2.32 1.40
C LEU A 62 -19.81 1.36 2.31
N ALA A 63 -19.92 0.05 2.07
CA ALA A 63 -19.25 -0.98 2.86
C ALA A 63 -17.72 -0.86 2.78
N THR A 64 -17.18 -0.68 1.57
CA THR A 64 -15.74 -0.49 1.35
C THR A 64 -15.24 0.82 1.97
N THR A 65 -16.01 1.91 1.87
CA THR A 65 -15.67 3.20 2.50
C THR A 65 -15.64 3.10 4.02
N ALA A 66 -16.66 2.46 4.62
CA ALA A 66 -16.72 2.25 6.07
C ALA A 66 -15.57 1.36 6.57
N PHE A 67 -15.23 0.32 5.82
CA PHE A 67 -14.08 -0.54 6.12
C PHE A 67 -12.76 0.22 6.09
N LEU A 68 -12.51 1.02 5.04
CA LEU A 68 -11.31 1.85 4.94
C LEU A 68 -11.23 2.90 6.06
N LEU A 69 -12.37 3.49 6.44
CA LEU A 69 -12.46 4.43 7.55
C LEU A 69 -12.12 3.77 8.89
N ALA A 70 -12.62 2.55 9.13
CA ALA A 70 -12.28 1.78 10.33
C ALA A 70 -10.80 1.40 10.39
N MET A 71 -10.21 0.97 9.26
CA MET A 71 -8.78 0.69 9.15
C MET A 71 -7.92 1.93 9.42
N ALA A 72 -8.28 3.06 8.85
CA ALA A 72 -7.56 4.31 9.08
C ALA A 72 -7.67 4.79 10.53
N TYR A 73 -8.87 4.71 11.12
CA TYR A 73 -9.07 5.02 12.53
C TYR A 73 -8.23 4.11 13.43
N ARG A 74 -8.19 2.81 13.13
CA ARG A 74 -7.34 1.84 13.85
C ARG A 74 -5.85 2.16 13.68
N SER A 75 -5.42 2.49 12.48
CA SER A 75 -4.04 2.88 12.18
C SER A 75 -3.63 4.15 12.94
N HIS A 76 -4.50 5.15 12.99
CA HIS A 76 -4.28 6.37 13.75
C HIS A 76 -4.21 6.10 15.26
N GLN A 77 -5.06 5.21 15.79
CA GLN A 77 -5.00 4.82 17.21
C GLN A 77 -3.71 4.08 17.57
N LEU A 78 -3.16 3.27 16.66
CA LEU A 78 -1.92 2.52 16.91
C LEU A 78 -0.67 3.39 16.77
N THR A 79 -0.63 4.26 15.75
CA THR A 79 0.57 5.06 15.43
C THR A 79 0.59 6.41 16.15
N GLY A 80 -0.58 6.92 16.59
CA GLY A 80 -0.72 8.21 17.27
C GLY A 80 -0.44 9.42 16.37
N THR A 81 -0.14 9.20 15.09
CA THR A 81 0.15 10.24 14.10
C THR A 81 -0.77 10.04 12.90
N ASP A 82 -1.33 11.14 12.39
CA ASP A 82 -2.13 11.17 11.17
C ASP A 82 -1.26 11.36 9.90
N GLU A 83 0.05 11.25 10.04
CA GLU A 83 1.01 11.55 8.97
C GLU A 83 1.40 10.29 8.21
N VAL A 84 1.09 10.25 6.92
CA VAL A 84 1.68 9.24 6.03
C VAL A 84 3.15 9.59 5.83
N HIS A 85 4.04 8.75 6.33
CA HIS A 85 5.48 8.89 6.16
C HIS A 85 5.87 8.56 4.71
N ASP A 86 6.83 9.33 4.18
CA ASP A 86 7.49 8.97 2.93
C ASP A 86 8.24 7.64 3.14
N ASP A 87 8.15 6.74 2.16
CA ASP A 87 8.87 5.48 2.18
C ASP A 87 10.39 5.76 2.18
N ASP A 88 11.12 5.07 3.07
CA ASP A 88 12.59 5.08 3.06
C ASP A 88 13.16 4.70 1.68
N GLU A 89 12.43 3.90 0.90
CA GLU A 89 12.79 3.53 -0.47
C GLU A 89 12.72 4.71 -1.45
N ASP A 90 11.74 5.62 -1.33
CA ASP A 90 11.66 6.81 -2.18
C ASP A 90 12.87 7.73 -1.94
N ARG A 91 13.25 7.89 -0.67
CA ARG A 91 14.48 8.61 -0.29
C ARG A 91 15.73 7.94 -0.87
N ARG A 92 15.77 6.59 -0.93
CA ARG A 92 16.88 5.84 -1.54
C ARG A 92 16.98 6.06 -3.03
N ILE A 93 15.84 6.08 -3.73
CA ILE A 93 15.80 6.29 -5.18
C ILE A 93 16.39 7.67 -5.52
N VAL A 94 15.97 8.71 -4.78
CA VAL A 94 16.48 10.08 -4.97
C VAL A 94 17.99 10.16 -4.70
N LEU A 95 18.46 9.65 -3.55
CA LEU A 95 19.88 9.68 -3.21
C LEU A 95 20.74 8.88 -4.21
N ARG A 96 20.25 7.72 -4.67
CA ARG A 96 20.94 6.96 -5.72
C ARG A 96 21.01 7.73 -7.02
N ALA A 97 19.92 8.35 -7.44
CA ALA A 97 19.89 9.16 -8.66
C ALA A 97 20.90 10.31 -8.59
N GLU A 98 20.96 11.04 -7.47
CA GLU A 98 21.93 12.11 -7.22
C GLU A 98 23.38 11.60 -7.33
N VAL A 99 23.72 10.54 -6.60
CA VAL A 99 25.09 10.00 -6.59
C VAL A 99 25.50 9.42 -7.95
N LEU A 100 24.55 8.82 -8.68
CA LEU A 100 24.81 8.32 -10.03
C LEU A 100 25.09 9.47 -10.99
N GLY A 101 24.33 10.57 -10.91
CA GLY A 101 24.56 11.79 -11.67
C GLY A 101 25.95 12.38 -11.40
N GLU A 102 26.29 12.61 -10.13
CA GLU A 102 27.61 13.14 -9.74
C GLU A 102 28.76 12.25 -10.24
N ARG A 103 28.58 10.94 -10.19
CA ARG A 103 29.59 9.97 -10.65
C ARG A 103 29.77 10.04 -12.17
N ASP A 104 28.69 10.23 -12.91
CA ASP A 104 28.72 10.24 -14.36
C ASP A 104 29.32 11.56 -14.88
N GLU A 105 29.00 12.70 -14.24
CA GLU A 105 29.73 13.97 -14.47
C GLU A 105 31.22 13.85 -14.16
N LEU A 106 31.58 13.24 -13.03
CA LEU A 106 32.97 13.04 -12.64
C LEU A 106 33.73 12.19 -13.67
N ARG A 107 33.06 11.18 -14.24
CA ARG A 107 33.63 10.36 -15.32
C ARG A 107 33.82 11.16 -16.59
N GLU A 108 32.86 11.99 -16.96
CA GLU A 108 32.98 12.86 -18.14
C GLU A 108 34.10 13.87 -17.98
N ARG A 109 34.19 14.56 -16.83
CA ARG A 109 35.30 15.47 -16.52
C ARG A 109 36.66 14.79 -16.65
N TYR A 110 36.79 13.58 -16.11
CA TYR A 110 38.02 12.80 -16.21
C TYR A 110 38.33 12.32 -17.64
N ARG A 111 37.32 11.99 -18.45
CA ARG A 111 37.50 11.62 -19.88
C ARG A 111 37.82 12.81 -20.77
N ALA A 112 37.33 13.99 -20.43
CA ALA A 112 37.58 15.22 -21.19
C ALA A 112 39.04 15.70 -21.09
N GLU A 113 39.80 15.24 -20.09
CA GLU A 113 41.24 15.42 -20.04
C GLU A 113 41.93 14.53 -21.09
N ALA A 114 42.51 15.17 -22.11
CA ALA A 114 43.21 14.50 -23.21
C ALA A 114 44.40 13.63 -22.74
N GLU A 115 45.12 14.09 -21.70
CA GLU A 115 46.18 13.33 -21.01
C GLU A 115 45.97 13.43 -19.49
N PRO A 116 45.28 12.45 -18.87
CA PRO A 116 45.00 12.49 -17.45
C PRO A 116 46.29 12.37 -16.63
N SER A 117 46.64 13.43 -15.92
CA SER A 117 47.81 13.44 -15.03
C SER A 117 47.65 12.45 -13.87
N ALA A 118 48.76 12.00 -13.29
CA ALA A 118 48.73 11.17 -12.08
C ALA A 118 47.99 11.85 -10.91
N GLU A 119 47.92 13.18 -10.90
CA GLU A 119 47.13 13.94 -9.93
C GLU A 119 45.63 13.89 -10.23
N ALA A 120 45.23 14.12 -11.48
CA ALA A 120 43.83 14.01 -11.89
C ALA A 120 43.28 12.59 -11.63
N GLN A 121 44.09 11.58 -11.88
CA GLN A 121 43.75 10.18 -11.62
C GLN A 121 43.62 9.90 -10.11
N ARG A 122 44.44 10.53 -9.26
CA ARG A 122 44.31 10.48 -7.79
C ARG A 122 43.04 11.19 -7.32
N ARG A 123 42.72 12.37 -7.86
CA ARG A 123 41.50 13.14 -7.56
C ARG A 123 40.24 12.36 -7.93
N TYR A 124 40.15 11.87 -9.17
CA TYR A 124 39.04 11.03 -9.63
C TYR A 124 38.80 9.81 -8.74
N ARG A 125 39.88 9.09 -8.36
CA ARG A 125 39.78 7.94 -7.45
C ARG A 125 39.31 8.34 -6.06
N ALA A 126 39.76 9.48 -5.52
CA ALA A 126 39.35 9.98 -4.22
C ALA A 126 37.88 10.40 -4.22
N GLU A 127 37.43 11.17 -5.21
CA GLU A 127 36.03 11.61 -5.33
C GLU A 127 35.09 10.43 -5.54
N ARG A 128 35.45 9.48 -6.41
CA ARG A 128 34.65 8.26 -6.60
C ARG A 128 34.53 7.43 -5.32
N ARG A 129 35.57 7.41 -4.47
CA ARG A 129 35.53 6.77 -3.15
C ARG A 129 34.58 7.51 -2.20
N ARG A 130 34.57 8.85 -2.20
CA ARG A 130 33.65 9.67 -1.41
C ARG A 130 32.19 9.42 -1.79
N LEU A 131 31.85 9.44 -3.08
CA LEU A 131 30.50 9.14 -3.57
C LEU A 131 30.01 7.76 -3.14
N ARG A 132 30.89 6.75 -3.23
CA ARG A 132 30.58 5.40 -2.74
C ARG A 132 30.44 5.31 -1.23
N ALA A 133 31.18 6.11 -0.47
CA ALA A 133 31.05 6.17 0.98
C ALA A 133 29.71 6.79 1.40
N ARG A 134 29.24 7.83 0.70
CA ARG A 134 27.92 8.46 0.93
C ARG A 134 26.77 7.44 0.87
N LEU A 135 26.75 6.60 -0.18
CA LEU A 135 25.75 5.51 -0.31
C LEU A 135 25.89 4.38 0.73
N ARG A 136 27.06 4.21 1.34
CA ARG A 136 27.26 3.21 2.41
C ARG A 136 26.86 3.76 3.77
N ALA A 137 27.16 5.04 4.03
CA ALA A 137 26.78 5.72 5.26
C ALA A 137 25.25 5.80 5.40
N ASP A 138 24.54 6.13 4.31
CA ASP A 138 23.08 6.13 4.28
C ASP A 138 22.48 4.75 4.60
N ARG A 139 23.02 3.68 3.98
CA ARG A 139 22.63 2.31 4.32
C ARG A 139 22.89 1.93 5.78
N ALA A 140 23.98 2.42 6.38
CA ALA A 140 24.33 2.13 7.77
C ALA A 140 23.39 2.85 8.76
N LEU A 141 22.98 4.09 8.45
CA LEU A 141 22.01 4.82 9.26
C LEU A 141 20.64 4.14 9.24
N GLN A 142 20.23 3.61 8.08
CA GLN A 142 18.94 2.94 7.94
C GLN A 142 18.91 1.51 8.48
N ALA A 143 20.04 0.80 8.50
CA ALA A 143 20.11 -0.51 9.17
C ALA A 143 19.63 -0.40 10.63
N ARG A 144 20.11 0.63 11.34
CA ARG A 144 19.65 0.94 12.71
C ARG A 144 18.17 1.29 12.82
N GLY A 145 17.56 1.85 11.78
CA GLY A 145 16.14 2.19 11.75
C GLY A 145 15.24 0.97 11.49
N ARG A 146 15.69 0.03 10.67
CA ARG A 146 14.99 -1.25 10.42
C ARG A 146 14.87 -2.07 11.70
N ASP A 147 15.89 -2.08 12.54
CA ASP A 147 15.89 -2.83 13.79
C ASP A 147 14.73 -2.35 14.70
N ALA A 148 14.55 -1.02 14.82
CA ALA A 148 13.49 -0.43 15.63
C ALA A 148 12.06 -0.68 15.13
N SER A 149 11.85 -0.74 13.80
CA SER A 149 10.52 -1.06 13.23
C SER A 149 10.31 -2.58 13.12
N GLY A 150 11.37 -3.37 12.98
CA GLY A 150 11.34 -4.83 13.03
C GLY A 150 10.87 -5.32 14.39
N ASP A 151 11.44 -4.76 15.47
CA ASP A 151 11.02 -5.04 16.85
C ASP A 151 9.53 -4.71 17.06
N LEU A 152 9.01 -3.64 16.46
CA LEU A 152 7.61 -3.24 16.57
C LEU A 152 6.63 -4.27 15.98
N TRP A 153 6.98 -4.90 14.85
CA TRP A 153 6.15 -5.96 14.26
C TRP A 153 6.19 -7.26 15.06
N HIS A 154 7.33 -7.58 15.67
CA HIS A 154 7.46 -8.69 16.61
C HIS A 154 6.62 -8.46 17.88
N ASP A 155 6.59 -7.24 18.40
CA ASP A 155 5.82 -6.87 19.60
C ASP A 155 4.30 -6.86 19.35
N VAL A 156 3.86 -6.45 18.16
CA VAL A 156 2.44 -6.41 17.77
C VAL A 156 1.87 -7.80 17.43
N LEU A 157 2.67 -8.69 16.83
CA LEU A 157 2.23 -10.03 16.46
C LEU A 157 2.50 -11.08 17.54
N GLY A 158 3.31 -10.75 18.56
CA GLY A 158 3.41 -11.49 19.83
C GLY A 158 3.76 -12.97 19.73
N ALA A 159 4.29 -13.42 18.60
CA ALA A 159 4.57 -14.83 18.37
C ALA A 159 5.72 -14.98 17.37
N ASP A 160 6.80 -15.59 17.83
CA ASP A 160 7.83 -16.10 16.94
C ASP A 160 7.20 -17.17 16.05
N ALA A 161 7.51 -17.15 14.75
CA ALA A 161 7.04 -18.16 13.81
C ALA A 161 7.45 -19.60 14.25
N GLU A 162 8.44 -19.72 15.13
CA GLU A 162 8.88 -20.98 15.74
C GLU A 162 7.90 -21.53 16.78
N ASP A 163 7.13 -20.67 17.50
CA ASP A 163 6.11 -21.13 18.46
C ASP A 163 4.95 -21.83 17.74
N TYR A 164 4.55 -21.34 16.55
CA TYR A 164 3.56 -22.01 15.71
C TYR A 164 4.05 -23.36 15.14
N ALA A 165 5.38 -23.58 15.07
CA ALA A 165 5.93 -24.84 14.61
C ALA A 165 5.91 -25.92 15.71
N ALA A 166 5.96 -25.52 16.98
CA ALA A 166 5.94 -26.42 18.13
C ALA A 166 4.55 -26.99 18.45
N GLU A 167 3.47 -26.30 18.05
CA GLU A 167 2.09 -26.72 18.32
C GLU A 167 1.47 -27.65 17.27
N ARG A 168 2.23 -28.14 16.28
CA ARG A 168 1.68 -29.14 15.34
C ARG A 168 1.32 -30.42 16.12
N PRO A 169 0.04 -30.82 16.18
CA PRO A 169 -0.33 -32.09 16.77
C PRO A 169 0.30 -33.21 15.94
N THR A 170 1.15 -34.02 16.55
CA THR A 170 1.77 -35.20 15.92
C THR A 170 0.80 -36.37 15.75
N GLU A 171 -0.45 -36.22 16.20
CA GLU A 171 -1.50 -37.20 15.98
C GLU A 171 -2.07 -37.07 14.56
N ARG A 172 -1.52 -37.88 13.65
CA ARG A 172 -2.29 -38.31 12.49
C ARG A 172 -3.53 -39.04 13.00
N PRO A 173 -4.76 -38.66 12.62
CA PRO A 173 -5.94 -39.43 12.96
C PRO A 173 -5.80 -40.83 12.36
N GLU A 174 -5.86 -41.87 13.20
CA GLU A 174 -5.83 -43.24 12.73
C GLU A 174 -7.03 -43.49 11.81
N PRO A 175 -6.82 -44.13 10.64
CA PRO A 175 -7.92 -44.45 9.74
C PRO A 175 -8.87 -45.46 10.40
N PRO A 176 -10.19 -45.33 10.19
CA PRO A 176 -11.16 -46.21 10.83
C PRO A 176 -10.93 -47.66 10.40
N THR A 177 -10.64 -48.53 11.36
CA THR A 177 -10.57 -49.98 11.12
C THR A 177 -11.99 -50.50 10.92
N ASN A 178 -12.38 -50.74 9.67
CA ASN A 178 -13.63 -51.41 9.33
C ASN A 178 -13.51 -52.89 9.73
N ARG A 179 -13.95 -53.22 10.94
CA ARG A 179 -14.16 -54.61 11.38
C ARG A 179 -15.48 -55.07 10.79
N GLY A 180 -15.42 -55.69 9.61
CA GLY A 180 -16.52 -56.44 9.06
C GLY A 180 -16.88 -57.58 10.01
N ASP A 181 -18.09 -57.51 10.57
CA ASP A 181 -18.68 -58.61 11.32
C ASP A 181 -19.37 -59.52 10.30
N THR A 182 -18.71 -60.64 10.00
CA THR A 182 -19.31 -61.80 9.35
C THR A 182 -19.68 -62.81 10.42
N GLY A 183 -20.97 -63.03 10.62
CA GLY A 183 -21.50 -64.05 11.53
C GLY A 183 -23.01 -64.05 11.56
#